data_AF-A0A6G4TVH2-F1
#
_entry.id   AF-A0A6G4TVH2-F1
#
_cell.length_a   1.000
_cell.length_b   1.000
_cell.length_c   1.000
_cell.angle_alpha   90.00
_cell.angle_beta   90.00
_cell.angle_gamma   90.00
#
_symmetry.space_group_name_H-M   'P 1'
#
loop_
_entity.id
_entity.type
_entity.pdbx_description
1 polymer ?
#
loop_
_entity_poly.entity_id
_entity_poly.type
_entity_poly.pdbx_seq_one_letter_code
_entity_poly.pdbx_strand_id
1 'polypeptide(L)'
;ALRAAGAARGPEANAAIEAEGPPGATLPAELPAGCAAEPSADGAVRITVPEPEVNAALRALLDARPPWRIRSVNPVPPVDPVNPSDPSDPAQGDPR
;
A
#
# COMPACT_ATOMS: atom_id res chain seq x y z
N ALA A 1 15.86 9.12 -7.38
CA ALA A 1 15.69 9.08 -5.93
C ALA A 1 14.24 8.73 -5.63
N LEU A 2 13.94 7.48 -5.25
CA LEU A 2 12.63 7.12 -4.70
C LEU A 2 12.80 6.97 -3.19
N ARG A 3 12.28 7.94 -2.42
CA ARG A 3 11.91 7.74 -1.02
C ARG A 3 10.77 8.69 -0.68
N ALA A 4 9.60 8.11 -0.46
CA ALA A 4 8.55 8.71 0.34
C ALA A 4 8.20 7.70 1.43
N ALA A 5 8.82 7.84 2.60
CA ALA A 5 8.36 7.20 3.82
C ALA A 5 7.23 8.08 4.36
N GLY A 6 5.99 7.76 3.96
CA GLY A 6 4.78 8.41 4.45
C GLY A 6 4.34 7.77 5.77
N ALA A 7 4.09 8.61 6.77
CA ALA A 7 3.77 8.23 8.14
C ALA A 7 2.60 7.22 8.24
N ALA A 8 2.87 6.08 8.87
CA ALA A 8 1.85 5.11 9.26
C ALA A 8 0.87 5.73 10.26
N ARG A 9 -0.32 6.12 9.78
CA ARG A 9 -1.44 6.55 10.61
C ARG A 9 -2.27 5.30 10.97
N GLY A 10 -2.06 4.76 12.17
CA GLY A 10 -2.92 3.71 12.79
C GLY A 10 -3.08 2.39 12.00
N PRO A 11 -3.78 1.40 12.56
CA PRO A 11 -4.21 0.18 11.86
C PRO A 11 -5.41 0.47 10.93
N GLU A 12 -5.35 1.58 10.18
CA GLU A 12 -6.42 1.93 9.27
C GLU A 12 -6.37 0.99 8.07
N ALA A 13 -7.55 0.52 7.63
CA ALA A 13 -7.66 -0.35 6.48
C ALA A 13 -7.07 0.37 5.26
N ASN A 14 -6.20 -0.34 4.53
CA ASN A 14 -5.58 0.18 3.33
C ASN A 14 -6.15 -0.54 2.11
N ALA A 15 -5.97 0.02 0.93
CA ALA A 15 -6.20 -0.68 -0.33
C ALA A 15 -4.99 -0.56 -1.23
N ALA A 16 -4.68 -1.65 -1.92
CA ALA A 16 -3.65 -1.72 -2.95
C ALA A 16 -4.30 -1.57 -4.33
N ILE A 17 -3.92 -0.53 -5.04
CA ILE A 17 -4.31 -0.26 -6.42
C ILE A 17 -3.15 -0.68 -7.32
N GLU A 18 -3.38 -1.64 -8.21
CA GLU A 18 -2.43 -1.96 -9.27
C GLU A 18 -2.81 -1.18 -10.51
N ALA A 19 -1.93 -0.28 -10.93
CA ALA A 19 -2.14 0.58 -12.09
C ALA A 19 -0.95 0.49 -13.04
N GLU A 20 -1.24 0.48 -14.34
CA GLU A 20 -0.25 0.53 -15.40
C GLU A 20 -0.21 1.94 -15.97
N GLY A 21 0.93 2.61 -15.76
CA GLY A 21 1.25 3.87 -16.39
C GLY A 21 1.87 3.64 -17.77
N PRO A 22 1.73 4.58 -18.70
CA PRO A 22 2.48 4.53 -19.95
C PRO A 22 4.00 4.50 -19.70
N PRO A 23 4.82 4.04 -20.67
CA PRO A 23 6.27 3.99 -20.51
C PRO A 23 6.84 5.36 -20.13
N GLY A 24 7.53 5.43 -18.99
CA GLY A 24 8.09 6.68 -18.46
C GLY A 24 7.09 7.62 -17.76
N ALA A 25 5.84 7.18 -17.56
CA ALA A 25 4.87 7.93 -16.78
C ALA A 25 5.32 8.08 -15.33
N THR A 26 5.21 9.30 -14.82
CA THR A 26 5.41 9.60 -13.40
C THR A 26 4.07 9.59 -12.69
N LEU A 27 4.05 9.18 -11.43
CA LEU A 27 2.84 9.20 -10.59
C LEU A 27 2.22 10.62 -10.56
N PRO A 28 0.88 10.73 -10.61
CA PRO A 28 0.22 12.02 -10.56
C PRO A 28 0.51 12.74 -9.24
N ALA A 29 0.78 14.05 -9.30
CA ALA A 29 1.00 14.88 -8.11
C ALA A 29 -0.28 15.07 -7.27
N GLU A 30 -1.44 14.76 -7.85
CA GLU A 30 -2.77 14.84 -7.22
C GLU A 30 -3.07 13.62 -6.32
N LEU A 31 -2.13 12.69 -6.17
CA LEU A 31 -2.31 11.55 -5.28
C LEU A 31 -2.38 11.99 -3.81
N PRO A 32 -3.24 11.36 -3.00
CA PRO A 32 -3.39 11.67 -1.58
C PRO A 32 -2.07 11.53 -0.81
N ALA A 33 -1.82 12.47 0.10
CA ALA A 33 -0.66 12.39 1.00
C ALA A 33 -0.74 11.12 1.86
N GLY A 34 0.36 10.36 1.92
CA GLY A 34 0.41 9.08 2.66
C GLY A 34 0.21 7.84 1.79
N CYS A 35 -0.02 7.99 0.48
CA CYS A 35 0.07 6.87 -0.44
C CYS A 35 1.53 6.39 -0.58
N ALA A 36 1.73 5.08 -0.59
CA ALA A 36 3.01 4.46 -0.92
C ALA A 36 2.90 3.85 -2.33
N ALA A 37 3.85 4.16 -3.20
CA ALA A 37 3.88 3.60 -4.55
C ALA A 37 5.15 2.78 -4.76
N GLU A 38 4.97 1.54 -5.20
CA GLU A 38 6.04 0.58 -5.43
C GLU A 38 5.95 0.04 -6.87
N PRO A 39 7.05 0.06 -7.63
CA PRO A 39 7.07 -0.57 -8.95
C PRO A 39 6.93 -2.09 -8.80
N SER A 40 6.05 -2.69 -9.60
CA SER A 40 5.88 -4.13 -9.72
C SER A 40 6.77 -4.68 -10.83
N ALA A 41 7.15 -5.95 -10.72
CA ALA A 41 7.98 -6.64 -11.71
C ALA A 41 7.35 -6.71 -13.11
N ASP A 42 6.02 -6.62 -13.18
CA ASP A 42 5.24 -6.67 -14.42
C ASP A 42 5.17 -5.32 -15.17
N GLY A 43 5.89 -4.29 -14.70
CA GLY A 43 5.82 -2.93 -15.26
C GLY A 43 4.63 -2.11 -14.79
N ALA A 44 3.77 -2.68 -13.95
CA ALA A 44 2.74 -1.96 -13.22
C ALA A 44 3.31 -1.26 -11.97
N VAL A 45 2.55 -0.35 -11.38
CA VAL A 45 2.83 0.27 -10.09
C VAL A 45 1.74 -0.14 -9.11
N ARG A 46 2.15 -0.62 -7.94
CA ARG A 46 1.28 -0.89 -6.81
C ARG A 46 1.24 0.35 -5.93
N ILE A 47 0.06 0.92 -5.74
CA ILE A 47 -0.18 2.12 -4.94
C ILE A 47 -1.03 1.71 -3.73
N THR A 48 -0.45 1.75 -2.55
CA THR A 48 -1.14 1.52 -1.29
C THR A 48 -1.68 2.85 -0.78
N VAL A 49 -2.98 2.94 -0.56
CA VAL A 49 -3.67 4.14 -0.10
C VAL A 49 -4.56 3.82 1.11
N PRO A 50 -4.81 4.78 2.01
CA PRO A 50 -5.86 4.64 3.03
C PRO A 50 -7.22 4.41 2.35
N GLU A 51 -8.04 3.52 2.91
CA GLU A 51 -9.40 3.21 2.39
C GLU A 51 -10.26 4.45 2.08
N PRO A 52 -10.37 5.48 2.95
CA PRO A 52 -11.22 6.63 2.65
C PRO A 52 -10.74 7.45 1.44
N GLU A 53 -9.46 7.31 1.07
CA GLU A 53 -8.82 8.06 -0.02
C GLU A 53 -8.76 7.28 -1.35
N VAL A 54 -9.24 6.04 -1.38
CA VAL A 54 -9.20 5.17 -2.59
C VAL A 54 -9.87 5.84 -3.77
N ASN A 55 -11.05 6.42 -3.57
CA ASN A 55 -11.79 7.07 -4.65
C ASN A 55 -11.08 8.32 -5.18
N ALA A 56 -10.43 9.09 -4.30
CA ALA A 56 -9.65 10.24 -4.70
C ALA A 56 -8.42 9.81 -5.52
N ALA A 57 -7.71 8.77 -5.07
CA ALA A 57 -6.58 8.20 -5.79
C ALA A 57 -6.96 7.64 -7.17
N LEU A 58 -8.08 6.92 -7.26
CA LEU A 58 -8.58 6.38 -8.53
C LEU A 58 -8.92 7.50 -9.52
N ARG A 59 -9.59 8.57 -9.06
CA ARG A 59 -9.90 9.73 -9.90
C ARG A 59 -8.62 10.38 -10.41
N ALA A 60 -7.64 10.66 -9.55
CA ALA A 60 -6.36 11.24 -9.93
C ALA A 60 -5.63 10.41 -11.01
N LEU A 61 -5.63 9.07 -10.89
CA LEU A 61 -5.02 8.18 -11.88
C LEU A 61 -5.73 8.19 -13.23
N LEU A 62 -7.06 8.23 -13.22
CA LEU A 62 -7.88 8.24 -14.44
C LEU A 62 -7.86 9.61 -15.15
N ASP A 63 -7.77 10.69 -14.37
CA ASP A 63 -7.71 12.06 -14.89
C ASP A 63 -6.32 12.45 -15.38
N ALA A 64 -5.27 11.75 -14.93
CA ALA A 64 -3.91 11.95 -15.40
C ALA A 64 -3.77 11.85 -16.94
N ARG A 65 -2.77 12.56 -17.48
CA ARG A 65 -2.46 12.55 -18.92
C ARG A 65 -0.99 12.17 -19.13
N PRO A 66 -0.71 11.00 -19.73
CA PRO A 66 -1.67 10.07 -20.32
C PRO A 66 -2.42 9.25 -19.24
N PRO A 67 -3.63 8.72 -19.56
CA PRO A 67 -4.48 8.05 -18.57
C PRO A 67 -3.83 6.75 -18.10
N TRP A 68 -3.88 6.51 -16.79
CA TRP A 68 -3.42 5.26 -16.21
C TRP A 68 -4.49 4.19 -16.35
N ARG A 69 -4.09 2.94 -16.60
CA ARG A 69 -5.02 1.81 -16.60
C ARG A 69 -5.03 1.14 -15.24
N ILE A 70 -6.19 1.09 -14.61
CA ILE A 70 -6.39 0.34 -13.37
C ILE A 70 -6.53 -1.14 -13.71
N ARG A 71 -5.66 -1.99 -13.17
CA ARG A 71 -5.73 -3.44 -13.33
C ARG A 71 -6.59 -4.06 -12.24
N SER A 72 -6.33 -3.68 -10.99
CA SER A 72 -6.94 -4.28 -9.82
C SER A 72 -6.99 -3.28 -8.68
N VAL A 73 -8.00 -3.40 -7.81
CA VAL A 73 -8.06 -2.72 -6.52
C VAL A 73 -8.41 -3.79 -5.48
N ASN A 74 -7.51 -4.02 -4.54
CA ASN A 74 -7.69 -5.05 -3.51
C ASN A 74 -7.58 -4.41 -2.12
N PRO A 75 -8.50 -4.72 -1.19
CA PRO A 75 -8.33 -4.34 0.20
C PRO A 75 -7.08 -5.03 0.76
N VAL A 76 -6.27 -4.26 1.49
CA VAL A 76 -5.12 -4.74 2.25
C VAL A 76 -5.58 -4.79 3.70
N PRO A 77 -5.69 -5.98 4.31
CA PRO A 77 -6.03 -6.06 5.71
C PRO A 77 -5.01 -5.27 6.53
N PRO A 78 -5.44 -4.53 7.56
CA PRO A 78 -4.50 -3.89 8.46
C PRO A 78 -3.57 -4.98 8.98
N VAL A 79 -2.25 -4.75 8.90
CA VAL A 79 -1.32 -5.65 9.55
C VAL A 79 -1.62 -5.53 11.05
N ASP A 80 -2.26 -6.56 11.62
CA ASP A 80 -2.35 -6.65 13.06
C ASP A 80 -0.90 -6.56 13.58
N PRO A 81 -0.57 -5.59 14.44
CA PRO A 81 0.74 -5.59 15.06
C PRO A 81 0.86 -6.95 15.75
N VAL A 82 1.81 -7.75 15.30
CA VAL A 82 2.16 -9.05 15.87
C VAL A 82 1.93 -8.97 17.37
N ASN A 83 0.92 -9.66 17.88
CA ASN A 83 0.73 -9.73 19.31
C ASN A 83 1.93 -10.54 19.82
N PRO A 84 2.89 -9.96 20.57
CA PRO A 84 4.00 -10.74 21.10
C PRO A 84 3.54 -11.70 22.22
N SER A 85 2.22 -11.85 22.44
CA SER A 85 1.64 -12.75 23.44
C SER A 85 1.56 -14.22 23.00
N ASP A 86 2.46 -14.68 22.12
CA ASP A 86 2.82 -16.08 22.16
C ASP A 86 4.17 -16.24 22.89
N PRO A 87 4.17 -16.29 24.24
CA PRO A 87 5.09 -17.11 24.97
C PRO A 87 4.47 -18.51 25.11
N SER A 88 4.16 -19.21 24.01
CA SER A 88 4.01 -20.67 24.04
C SER A 88 5.39 -21.31 23.91
N ASP A 89 6.34 -20.84 24.72
CA ASP A 89 7.53 -21.60 25.06
C ASP A 89 7.42 -22.01 26.53
N PRO A 90 6.84 -23.19 26.81
CA PRO A 90 7.13 -23.90 28.04
C PRO A 90 8.38 -24.76 27.84
N ALA A 91 9.48 -24.22 27.30
CA ALA A 91 10.83 -24.72 27.56
C ALA A 91 11.46 -23.91 28.70
N GLN A 92 10.76 -23.84 29.83
CA GLN A 92 11.34 -23.47 31.12
C GLN A 92 10.60 -24.30 32.18
N GLY A 93 10.95 -25.57 32.37
CA GLY A 93 12.18 -26.00 33.02
C GLY A 93 11.89 -26.17 34.52
N ASP A 94 11.88 -27.40 35.03
CA ASP A 94 12.75 -27.79 36.14
C ASP A 94 12.72 -29.31 36.37
N PRO A 95 13.83 -29.90 36.86
CA PRO A 95 14.09 -31.32 36.96
C PRO A 95 13.63 -31.89 38.31
N ARG A 96 13.24 -33.16 38.32
CA ARG A 96 13.41 -34.03 39.49
C ARG A 96 13.52 -35.49 39.09
#